data_AF-A0A3E1DVY4-F1
#
_entry.id   AF-A0A3E1DVY4-F1
#
_cell.length_a   1.000
_cell.length_b   1.000
_cell.length_c   1.000
_cell.angle_alpha   90.00
_cell.angle_beta   90.00
_cell.angle_gamma   90.00
#
_symmetry.space_group_name_H-M   'P 1'
#
loop_
_entity.id
_entity.type
_entity.pdbx_description
1 polymer ?
#
loop_
_entity_poly.entity_id
_entity_poly.type
_entity_poly.pdbx_seq_one_letter_code
_entity_poly.pdbx_strand_id
1 'polypeptide(L)'
;LTPLVIWRGEFAKLFWFGDDFLLLDQIDRMGFWPWLSQAFTESFAPVFKLLWGGAVFSFGGSYFALIALLWLTHACNTLGLGRLLTRAGFSWFTVASVQLVFGLSAANLETLGWSVQWSAVLATTFFLCALLWQEKHAAHLGTWRLRVHGPLLLFAAASACSFSRGVLTGAVLALAILLPVAGASAGLLRSRLKLAALLLLPSAAVTLVILLFARGNQQHPGGHILEMARYAAGYFLLNPGYLLLGLTTWEPAPLLVLAAAKLALIYWGLRHATGRQRVGLLLLLAYDLGNAALLGLGRYHTGFETTITSRYNYSSLLATLPFAALWLEHWLTRLITPSGVRRAVAVAALAGMVWFGLQDWPRELASFTGWRGTDLRRLMADQPAARAGATVPALDYLRTDRAMELIHRYNLH
;
A
#
# COMPACT_ATOMS: atom_id res chain seq x y z
N LEU A 1 3.11 -5.55 14.46
CA LEU A 1 4.08 -4.84 15.33
C LEU A 1 5.30 -5.69 15.67
N THR A 2 5.21 -7.02 15.68
CA THR A 2 6.31 -7.91 16.06
C THR A 2 7.67 -7.56 15.42
N PRO A 3 7.79 -7.29 14.10
CA PRO A 3 9.09 -6.92 13.53
C PRO A 3 9.67 -5.63 14.11
N LEU A 4 8.85 -4.57 14.25
CA LEU A 4 9.28 -3.31 14.86
C LEU A 4 9.82 -3.51 16.28
N VAL A 5 9.20 -4.40 17.08
CA VAL A 5 9.60 -4.64 18.46
C VAL A 5 10.90 -5.44 18.54
N ILE A 6 11.01 -6.54 17.78
CA ILE A 6 12.19 -7.40 17.77
C ILE A 6 13.42 -6.62 17.27
N TRP A 7 13.28 -5.88 16.17
CA TRP A 7 14.39 -5.14 15.55
C TRP A 7 14.33 -3.64 15.81
N ARG A 8 13.78 -3.22 16.96
CA ARG A 8 13.64 -1.80 17.34
C ARG A 8 14.95 -1.02 17.16
N GLY A 9 16.07 -1.61 17.54
CA GLY A 9 17.39 -0.98 17.43
C GLY A 9 17.77 -0.62 15.99
N GLU A 10 17.42 -1.47 15.02
CA GLU A 10 17.68 -1.21 13.59
C GLU A 10 16.75 -0.12 13.05
N PHE A 11 15.45 -0.19 13.35
CA PHE A 11 14.51 0.87 12.94
C PHE A 11 14.83 2.23 13.54
N ALA A 12 15.40 2.27 14.75
CA ALA A 12 15.82 3.51 15.39
C ALA A 12 17.00 4.19 14.68
N LYS A 13 17.77 3.45 13.86
CA LYS A 13 18.87 4.04 13.07
C LYS A 13 18.36 4.82 11.86
N LEU A 14 17.16 4.51 11.37
CA LEU A 14 16.55 5.22 10.24
C LEU A 14 16.47 6.72 10.52
N PHE A 15 16.63 7.52 9.48
CA PHE A 15 16.66 8.97 9.59
C PHE A 15 15.87 9.61 8.45
N TRP A 16 15.61 10.91 8.62
CA TRP A 16 14.98 11.76 7.62
C TRP A 16 15.77 11.70 6.32
N PHE A 17 15.10 11.37 5.21
CA PHE A 17 15.76 11.29 3.91
C PHE A 17 14.79 11.59 2.75
N GLY A 18 15.35 11.93 1.59
CA GLY A 18 14.56 12.00 0.36
C GLY A 18 13.40 12.98 0.44
N ASP A 19 12.22 12.48 0.09
CA ASP A 19 10.94 13.19 0.17
C ASP A 19 10.61 13.72 1.58
N ASP A 20 11.16 13.13 2.65
CA ASP A 20 10.93 13.61 4.01
C ASP A 20 11.46 15.06 4.16
N PHE A 21 12.66 15.34 3.62
CA PHE A 21 13.24 16.68 3.64
C PHE A 21 12.51 17.65 2.72
N LEU A 22 12.04 17.19 1.56
CA LEU A 22 11.26 18.02 0.64
C LEU A 22 9.96 18.50 1.30
N LEU A 23 9.28 17.62 2.03
CA LEU A 23 8.07 17.99 2.78
C LEU A 23 8.39 19.03 3.85
N LEU A 24 9.49 18.87 4.60
CA LEU A 24 9.92 19.85 5.62
C LEU A 24 10.32 21.20 5.01
N ASP A 25 11.11 21.20 3.94
CA ASP A 25 11.53 22.43 3.25
C ASP A 25 10.31 23.21 2.73
N GLN A 26 9.31 22.49 2.21
CA GLN A 26 8.05 23.07 1.76
C GLN A 26 7.25 23.70 2.91
N ILE A 27 7.13 23.01 4.05
CA ILE A 27 6.47 23.55 5.25
C ILE A 27 7.20 24.82 5.69
N ASP A 28 8.53 24.81 5.71
CA ASP A 28 9.34 25.91 6.18
C ASP A 28 9.19 27.17 5.32
N ARG A 29 9.14 27.00 3.99
CA ARG A 29 9.02 28.12 3.04
C ARG A 29 7.61 28.70 2.93
N MET A 30 6.58 27.86 3.04
CA MET A 30 5.19 28.27 2.76
C MET A 30 4.31 28.38 4.01
N GLY A 31 4.77 27.85 5.14
CA GLY A 31 3.94 27.63 6.32
C GLY A 31 3.08 26.36 6.20
N PHE A 32 2.67 25.84 7.36
CA PHE A 32 1.96 24.56 7.45
C PHE A 32 0.62 24.54 6.72
N TRP A 33 -0.26 25.51 6.98
CA TRP A 33 -1.62 25.52 6.42
C TRP A 33 -1.64 25.71 4.90
N PRO A 34 -0.88 26.66 4.31
CA PRO A 34 -0.78 26.76 2.86
C PRO A 34 -0.17 25.51 2.21
N TRP A 35 0.79 24.86 2.87
CA TRP A 35 1.42 23.64 2.36
C TRP A 35 0.45 22.45 2.25
N LEU A 36 -0.55 22.34 3.14
CA LEU A 36 -1.55 21.26 3.10
C LEU A 36 -2.31 21.23 1.78
N SER A 37 -2.64 22.41 1.22
CA SER A 37 -3.40 22.53 -0.03
C SER A 37 -2.55 22.44 -1.29
N GLN A 38 -1.23 22.35 -1.18
CA GLN A 38 -0.35 22.18 -2.34
C GLN A 38 -0.31 20.71 -2.77
N ALA A 39 -0.19 20.48 -4.09
CA ALA A 39 0.18 19.17 -4.59
C ALA A 39 1.61 18.81 -4.14
N PHE A 40 1.85 17.52 -3.92
CA PHE A 40 3.16 16.95 -3.59
C PHE A 40 3.50 15.88 -4.62
N THR A 41 4.48 16.16 -5.47
CA THR A 41 4.85 15.32 -6.62
C THR A 41 3.61 15.00 -7.48
N GLU A 42 3.32 13.72 -7.68
CA GLU A 42 2.18 13.19 -8.44
C GLU A 42 0.89 13.08 -7.60
N SER A 43 0.86 13.61 -6.38
CA SER A 43 -0.25 13.43 -5.41
C SER A 43 -0.82 14.74 -4.88
N PHE A 44 -2.13 14.76 -4.65
CA PHE A 44 -2.78 15.75 -3.78
C PHE A 44 -3.17 15.04 -2.48
N ALA A 45 -2.37 15.23 -1.44
CA ALA A 45 -2.40 14.38 -0.25
C ALA A 45 -2.60 15.17 1.07
N PRO A 46 -3.62 16.03 1.19
CA PRO A 46 -3.79 16.90 2.37
C PRO A 46 -4.03 16.12 3.67
N VAL A 47 -4.70 14.96 3.63
CA VAL A 47 -4.93 14.14 4.83
C VAL A 47 -3.63 13.53 5.31
N PHE A 48 -2.82 12.98 4.40
CA PHE A 48 -1.48 12.51 4.75
C PHE A 48 -0.61 13.64 5.30
N LYS A 49 -0.55 14.77 4.60
CA LYS A 49 0.27 15.92 5.03
C LYS A 49 -0.13 16.43 6.41
N LEU A 50 -1.44 16.48 6.70
CA LEU A 50 -1.95 16.88 8.00
C LEU A 50 -1.47 15.93 9.11
N LEU A 51 -1.61 14.61 8.90
CA LEU A 51 -1.22 13.60 9.88
C LEU A 51 0.30 13.48 10.04
N TRP A 52 1.02 13.44 8.92
CA TRP A 52 2.48 13.33 8.89
C TRP A 52 3.14 14.57 9.47
N GLY A 53 2.78 15.76 8.96
CA GLY A 53 3.34 17.02 9.43
C GLY A 53 2.95 17.30 10.87
N GLY A 54 1.69 17.06 11.23
CA GLY A 54 1.23 17.14 12.63
C GLY A 54 2.00 16.20 13.55
N ALA A 55 2.34 14.99 13.10
CA ALA A 55 3.18 14.07 13.86
C ALA A 55 4.63 14.57 14.00
N VAL A 56 5.23 15.16 12.97
CA VAL A 56 6.57 15.78 13.09
C VAL A 56 6.60 16.78 14.25
N PHE A 57 5.62 17.68 14.29
CA PHE A 57 5.53 18.70 15.35
C PHE A 57 5.21 18.08 16.72
N SER A 58 4.27 17.13 16.77
CA SER A 58 3.80 16.53 18.03
C SER A 58 4.85 15.65 18.69
N PHE A 59 5.75 15.03 17.91
CA PHE A 59 6.83 14.16 18.41
C PHE A 59 8.21 14.81 18.33
N GLY A 60 8.27 16.14 18.17
CA GLY A 60 9.50 16.93 18.27
C GLY A 60 10.62 16.50 17.31
N GLY A 61 10.26 16.07 16.09
CA GLY A 61 11.23 15.68 15.06
C GLY A 61 11.74 14.22 15.14
N SER A 62 11.13 13.37 15.97
CA SER A 62 11.53 11.96 16.10
C SER A 62 11.15 11.13 14.87
N TYR A 63 12.13 10.64 14.10
CA TYR A 63 11.85 9.78 12.93
C TYR A 63 11.27 8.43 13.35
N PHE A 64 11.80 7.85 14.45
CA PHE A 64 11.32 6.58 14.97
C PHE A 64 9.84 6.65 15.37
N ALA A 65 9.36 7.79 15.89
CA ALA A 65 7.94 7.97 16.19
C ALA A 65 7.07 7.88 14.92
N LEU A 66 7.50 8.48 13.81
CA LEU A 66 6.79 8.34 12.53
C LEU A 66 6.78 6.89 12.03
N ILE A 67 7.91 6.20 12.14
CA ILE A 67 8.00 4.77 11.81
C ILE A 67 7.06 3.95 12.71
N ALA A 68 6.98 4.25 14.00
CA ALA A 68 6.06 3.57 14.91
C ALA A 68 4.58 3.78 14.54
N LEU A 69 4.19 5.01 14.17
CA LEU A 69 2.83 5.32 13.68
C LEU A 69 2.49 4.61 12.36
N LEU A 70 3.46 4.54 11.45
CA LEU A 70 3.37 3.78 10.21
C LEU A 70 3.12 2.29 10.49
N TRP A 71 3.90 1.69 11.38
CA TRP A 71 3.74 0.30 11.81
C TRP A 71 2.43 0.03 12.56
N LEU A 72 1.96 0.98 13.36
CA LEU A 72 0.66 0.90 14.02
C LEU A 72 -0.47 0.90 12.98
N THR A 73 -0.37 1.77 11.98
CA THR A 73 -1.32 1.84 10.87
C THR A 73 -1.29 0.54 10.05
N HIS A 74 -0.12 -0.03 9.80
CA HIS A 74 0.03 -1.34 9.16
C HIS A 74 -0.59 -2.48 9.99
N ALA A 75 -0.46 -2.46 11.32
CA ALA A 75 -1.13 -3.42 12.20
C ALA A 75 -2.66 -3.29 12.08
N CYS A 76 -3.19 -2.07 12.06
CA CYS A 76 -4.61 -1.81 11.80
C CYS A 76 -5.05 -2.34 10.43
N ASN A 77 -4.25 -2.16 9.39
CA ASN A 77 -4.52 -2.72 8.05
C ASN A 77 -4.55 -4.24 8.06
N THR A 78 -3.60 -4.89 8.74
CA THR A 78 -3.52 -6.35 8.85
C THR A 78 -4.75 -6.91 9.57
N LEU A 79 -5.17 -6.27 10.67
CA LEU A 79 -6.39 -6.63 11.39
C LEU A 79 -7.65 -6.36 10.57
N GLY A 80 -7.70 -5.21 9.88
CA GLY A 80 -8.80 -4.82 9.01
C GLY A 80 -9.00 -5.79 7.85
N LEU A 81 -7.92 -6.22 7.19
CA LEU A 81 -7.92 -7.24 6.15
C LEU A 81 -8.44 -8.58 6.69
N GLY A 82 -7.93 -9.04 7.84
CA GLY A 82 -8.42 -10.29 8.43
C GLY A 82 -9.90 -10.23 8.80
N ARG A 83 -10.37 -9.09 9.33
CA ARG A 83 -11.80 -8.88 9.64
C ARG A 83 -12.65 -8.86 8.37
N LEU A 84 -12.15 -8.30 7.27
CA LEU A 84 -12.82 -8.29 5.97
C LEU A 84 -12.97 -9.72 5.45
N LEU A 85 -11.89 -10.50 5.45
CA LEU A 85 -11.89 -11.89 5.02
C LEU A 85 -12.79 -12.77 5.89
N THR A 86 -12.77 -12.60 7.21
CA THR A 86 -13.67 -13.32 8.12
C THR A 86 -15.14 -13.04 7.77
N ARG A 87 -15.50 -11.77 7.51
CA ARG A 87 -16.87 -11.39 7.10
C ARG A 87 -17.28 -11.91 5.73
N ALA A 88 -16.32 -12.03 4.81
CA ALA A 88 -16.52 -12.64 3.51
C ALA A 88 -16.67 -14.18 3.60
N GLY A 89 -16.43 -14.78 4.77
CA GLY A 89 -16.63 -16.22 5.03
C GLY A 89 -15.38 -17.08 4.80
N PHE A 90 -14.18 -16.49 4.80
CA PHE A 90 -12.94 -17.27 4.78
C PHE A 90 -12.70 -17.98 6.11
N SER A 91 -12.03 -19.14 6.08
CA SER A 91 -11.70 -19.88 7.31
C SER A 91 -10.67 -19.17 8.16
N TRP A 92 -10.57 -19.58 9.42
CA TRP A 92 -9.54 -19.08 10.34
C TRP A 92 -8.11 -19.32 9.81
N PHE A 93 -7.87 -20.45 9.14
CA PHE A 93 -6.54 -20.78 8.61
C PHE A 93 -6.17 -19.85 7.46
N THR A 94 -7.11 -19.62 6.54
CA THR A 94 -6.90 -18.67 5.43
C THR A 94 -6.67 -17.26 5.97
N VAL A 95 -7.51 -16.80 6.91
CA VAL A 95 -7.37 -15.48 7.52
C VAL A 95 -6.02 -15.32 8.23
N ALA A 96 -5.64 -16.29 9.06
CA ALA A 96 -4.37 -16.26 9.79
C ALA A 96 -3.18 -16.27 8.84
N SER A 97 -3.19 -17.11 7.80
CA SER A 97 -2.12 -17.17 6.79
C SER A 97 -1.91 -15.82 6.11
N VAL A 98 -3.00 -15.17 5.68
CA VAL A 98 -2.93 -13.83 5.08
C VAL A 98 -2.37 -12.82 6.07
N GLN A 99 -2.85 -12.80 7.31
CA GLN A 99 -2.40 -11.84 8.32
C GLN A 99 -0.93 -12.01 8.69
N LEU A 100 -0.45 -13.25 8.80
CA LEU A 100 0.93 -13.54 9.13
C LEU A 100 1.86 -13.11 7.99
N VAL A 101 1.57 -13.53 6.75
CA VAL A 101 2.44 -13.17 5.60
C VAL A 101 2.40 -11.67 5.34
N PHE A 102 1.21 -11.04 5.34
CA PHE A 102 1.09 -9.60 5.13
C PHE A 102 1.74 -8.79 6.26
N GLY A 103 1.54 -9.21 7.51
CA GLY A 103 1.95 -8.47 8.70
C GLY A 103 3.41 -8.65 9.11
N LEU A 104 4.06 -9.74 8.66
CA LEU A 104 5.42 -10.09 9.05
C LEU A 104 6.42 -10.04 7.90
N SER A 105 6.00 -10.04 6.62
CA SER A 105 6.95 -10.13 5.52
C SER A 105 7.89 -8.91 5.43
N ALA A 106 9.19 -9.20 5.31
CA ALA A 106 10.22 -8.20 5.01
C ALA A 106 10.08 -7.59 3.60
N ALA A 107 9.25 -8.17 2.71
CA ALA A 107 8.95 -7.58 1.41
C ALA A 107 8.26 -6.20 1.53
N ASN A 108 7.72 -5.86 2.70
CA ASN A 108 7.16 -4.55 3.01
C ASN A 108 8.19 -3.56 3.59
N LEU A 109 9.48 -3.91 3.67
CA LEU A 109 10.50 -3.13 4.39
C LEU A 109 10.52 -1.67 3.97
N GLU A 110 10.60 -1.35 2.67
CA GLU A 110 10.65 0.05 2.25
C GLU A 110 9.33 0.79 2.49
N THR A 111 8.18 0.11 2.37
CA THR A 111 6.88 0.71 2.73
C THR A 111 6.78 1.00 4.22
N LEU A 112 7.39 0.18 5.08
CA LEU A 112 7.29 0.27 6.55
C LEU A 112 8.51 0.93 7.22
N GLY A 113 9.55 1.22 6.45
CA GLY A 113 10.79 1.86 6.88
C GLY A 113 10.98 3.26 6.31
N TRP A 114 9.96 3.83 5.66
CA TRP A 114 10.00 5.17 5.10
C TRP A 114 8.76 5.96 5.47
N SER A 115 8.95 7.07 6.17
CA SER A 115 7.85 7.86 6.72
C SER A 115 6.89 8.41 5.66
N VAL A 116 7.37 8.82 4.48
CA VAL A 116 6.50 9.27 3.36
C VAL A 116 5.58 8.17 2.84
N GLN A 117 5.99 6.90 2.93
CA GLN A 117 5.13 5.77 2.52
C GLN A 117 3.91 5.57 3.44
N TRP A 118 3.85 6.28 4.57
CA TRP A 118 2.65 6.34 5.40
C TRP A 118 1.42 6.86 4.63
N SER A 119 1.62 7.71 3.62
CA SER A 119 0.58 8.13 2.68
C SER A 119 -0.17 6.95 2.05
N ALA A 120 0.57 6.00 1.45
CA ALA A 120 0.00 4.82 0.82
C ALA A 120 -0.67 3.89 1.85
N VAL A 121 -0.04 3.70 3.02
CA VAL A 121 -0.58 2.85 4.09
C VAL A 121 -1.87 3.43 4.68
N LEU A 122 -1.98 4.77 4.80
CA LEU A 122 -3.21 5.48 5.20
C LEU A 122 -4.31 5.33 4.14
N ALA A 123 -3.98 5.49 2.86
CA ALA A 123 -4.95 5.27 1.78
C ALA A 123 -5.53 3.83 1.83
N THR A 124 -4.68 2.82 2.06
CA THR A 124 -5.13 1.44 2.28
C THR A 124 -6.00 1.30 3.53
N THR A 125 -5.72 2.04 4.60
CA THR A 125 -6.55 2.04 5.82
C THR A 125 -7.96 2.50 5.53
N PHE A 126 -8.10 3.65 4.88
CA PHE A 126 -9.41 4.18 4.51
C PHE A 126 -10.13 3.29 3.50
N PHE A 127 -9.40 2.67 2.56
CA PHE A 127 -9.94 1.65 1.66
C PHE A 127 -10.54 0.45 2.42
N LEU A 128 -9.78 -0.15 3.35
CA LEU A 128 -10.26 -1.26 4.16
C LEU A 128 -11.42 -0.87 5.07
N CYS A 129 -11.39 0.33 5.67
CA CYS A 129 -12.52 0.88 6.42
C CYS A 129 -13.77 0.99 5.55
N ALA A 130 -13.63 1.46 4.30
CA ALA A 130 -14.74 1.57 3.37
C ALA A 130 -15.35 0.21 3.04
N LEU A 131 -14.53 -0.81 2.73
CA LEU A 131 -15.01 -2.17 2.45
C LEU A 131 -15.66 -2.81 3.67
N LEU A 132 -15.05 -2.67 4.86
CA LEU A 132 -15.62 -3.17 6.11
C LEU A 132 -16.95 -2.50 6.45
N TRP A 133 -17.07 -1.20 6.18
CA TRP A 133 -18.30 -0.45 6.38
C TRP A 133 -19.38 -0.89 5.39
N GLN A 134 -19.00 -1.07 4.12
CA GLN A 134 -19.90 -1.55 3.08
C GLN A 134 -20.42 -2.95 3.40
N GLU A 135 -19.56 -3.91 3.75
CA GLU A 135 -19.95 -5.26 4.14
C GLU A 135 -20.88 -5.26 5.37
N LYS A 136 -20.61 -4.41 6.37
CA LYS A 136 -21.47 -4.26 7.55
C LYS A 136 -22.89 -3.81 7.18
N HIS A 137 -23.04 -3.01 6.14
CA HIS A 137 -24.32 -2.41 5.73
C HIS A 137 -24.82 -2.94 4.38
N ALA A 138 -24.39 -4.13 3.95
CA ALA A 138 -24.70 -4.69 2.63
C ALA A 138 -26.21 -4.71 2.31
N ALA A 139 -27.04 -5.02 3.31
CA ALA A 139 -28.51 -5.04 3.18
C ALA A 139 -29.13 -3.66 2.89
N HIS A 140 -28.40 -2.56 3.14
CA HIS A 140 -28.89 -1.19 3.01
C HIS A 140 -28.24 -0.42 1.86
N LEU A 141 -27.43 -1.08 1.02
CA LEU A 141 -26.83 -0.46 -0.17
C LEU A 141 -27.84 -0.24 -1.30
N GLY A 142 -29.08 -0.72 -1.14
CA GLY A 142 -30.17 -0.65 -2.13
C GLY A 142 -30.72 0.73 -2.42
N THR A 143 -30.68 1.60 -1.42
CA THR A 143 -31.28 2.93 -1.48
C THR A 143 -30.36 3.91 -0.80
N TRP A 144 -30.29 5.13 -1.34
CA TRP A 144 -29.47 6.18 -0.75
C TRP A 144 -29.87 6.43 0.71
N ARG A 145 -28.87 6.42 1.59
CA ARG A 145 -29.02 6.70 3.01
C ARG A 145 -27.76 7.41 3.49
N LEU A 146 -27.87 8.65 3.95
CA LEU A 146 -26.74 9.44 4.41
C LEU A 146 -25.91 8.72 5.48
N ARG A 147 -26.57 8.04 6.44
CA ARG A 147 -25.90 7.27 7.49
C ARG A 147 -25.07 6.09 6.98
N VAL A 148 -25.39 5.54 5.81
CA VAL A 148 -24.65 4.41 5.21
C VAL A 148 -23.63 4.92 4.21
N HIS A 149 -24.03 5.82 3.33
CA HIS A 149 -23.23 6.24 2.18
C HIS A 149 -22.36 7.46 2.47
N GLY A 150 -22.74 8.31 3.43
CA GLY A 150 -21.90 9.43 3.89
C GLY A 150 -20.52 8.97 4.37
N PRO A 151 -20.43 7.95 5.25
CA PRO A 151 -19.15 7.36 5.63
C PRO A 151 -18.36 6.76 4.46
N LEU A 152 -19.03 6.14 3.48
CA LEU A 152 -18.36 5.62 2.27
C LEU A 152 -17.73 6.74 1.43
N LEU A 153 -18.46 7.85 1.24
CA LEU A 153 -17.92 9.03 0.58
C LEU A 153 -16.74 9.62 1.35
N LEU A 154 -16.84 9.69 2.68
CA LEU A 154 -15.76 10.19 3.54
C LEU A 154 -14.52 9.29 3.44
N PHE A 155 -14.66 7.97 3.48
CA PHE A 155 -13.53 7.06 3.34
C PHE A 155 -12.92 7.12 1.94
N ALA A 156 -13.74 7.24 0.88
CA ALA A 156 -13.25 7.42 -0.48
C ALA A 156 -12.46 8.73 -0.62
N ALA A 157 -12.98 9.83 -0.06
CA ALA A 157 -12.30 11.12 -0.03
C ALA A 157 -10.99 11.04 0.78
N ALA A 158 -11.04 10.50 2.00
CA ALA A 158 -9.88 10.39 2.88
C ALA A 158 -8.78 9.52 2.28
N SER A 159 -9.15 8.42 1.61
CA SER A 159 -8.20 7.58 0.88
C SER A 159 -7.52 8.35 -0.26
N ALA A 160 -8.31 8.98 -1.13
CA ALA A 160 -7.81 9.77 -2.26
C ALA A 160 -6.93 10.95 -1.80
N CYS A 161 -7.32 11.62 -0.71
CA CYS A 161 -6.57 12.71 -0.08
C CYS A 161 -5.40 12.24 0.78
N SER A 162 -5.16 10.93 0.93
CA SER A 162 -3.97 10.39 1.59
C SER A 162 -2.88 10.07 0.57
N PHE A 163 -3.25 9.61 -0.63
CA PHE A 163 -2.29 9.21 -1.66
C PHE A 163 -2.95 9.15 -3.04
N SER A 164 -2.21 9.41 -4.12
CA SER A 164 -2.76 9.42 -5.50
C SER A 164 -3.48 8.12 -5.87
N ARG A 165 -2.92 6.95 -5.55
CA ARG A 165 -3.58 5.65 -5.79
C ARG A 165 -4.82 5.41 -4.91
N GLY A 166 -5.04 6.22 -3.87
CA GLY A 166 -6.23 6.16 -3.01
C GLY A 166 -7.53 6.46 -3.75
N VAL A 167 -7.46 7.15 -4.90
CA VAL A 167 -8.61 7.40 -5.81
C VAL A 167 -9.29 6.11 -6.27
N LEU A 168 -8.60 4.97 -6.23
CA LEU A 168 -9.19 3.67 -6.58
C LEU A 168 -10.31 3.25 -5.62
N THR A 169 -10.33 3.79 -4.40
CA THR A 169 -11.34 3.45 -3.38
C THR A 169 -12.76 3.70 -3.90
N GLY A 170 -13.03 4.85 -4.50
CA GLY A 170 -14.36 5.14 -5.07
C GLY A 170 -14.75 4.17 -6.18
N ALA A 171 -13.80 3.79 -7.05
CA ALA A 171 -14.04 2.85 -8.14
C ALA A 171 -14.32 1.42 -7.63
N VAL A 172 -13.59 0.97 -6.62
CA VAL A 172 -13.84 -0.34 -6.01
C VAL A 172 -15.17 -0.35 -5.27
N LEU A 173 -15.53 0.72 -4.56
CA LEU A 173 -16.85 0.83 -3.91
C LEU A 173 -18.00 0.83 -4.92
N ALA A 174 -17.84 1.55 -6.04
CA ALA A 174 -18.78 1.52 -7.15
C ALA A 174 -18.94 0.10 -7.71
N LEU A 175 -17.84 -0.60 -7.96
CA LEU A 175 -17.85 -1.99 -8.39
C LEU A 175 -18.55 -2.90 -7.38
N ALA A 176 -18.30 -2.70 -6.09
CA ALA A 176 -18.91 -3.48 -5.02
C ALA A 176 -20.44 -3.30 -4.91
N ILE A 177 -20.98 -2.17 -5.37
CA ILE A 177 -22.43 -1.95 -5.50
C ILE A 177 -22.99 -2.62 -6.77
N LEU A 178 -22.22 -2.64 -7.85
CA LEU A 178 -22.66 -3.12 -9.16
C LEU A 178 -22.54 -4.64 -9.32
N LEU A 179 -21.50 -5.28 -8.78
CA LEU A 179 -21.26 -6.71 -8.92
C LEU A 179 -22.45 -7.59 -8.49
N PRO A 180 -23.10 -7.34 -7.32
CA PRO A 180 -24.20 -8.20 -6.88
C PRO A 180 -25.47 -8.09 -7.75
N VAL A 181 -25.58 -7.07 -8.59
CA VAL A 181 -26.73 -6.86 -9.49
C VAL A 181 -26.39 -7.06 -10.96
N ALA A 182 -25.20 -7.59 -11.26
CA ALA A 182 -24.82 -7.94 -12.62
C ALA A 182 -25.79 -9.02 -13.15
N GLY A 183 -26.60 -8.67 -14.15
CA GLY A 183 -27.67 -9.54 -14.68
C GLY A 183 -29.05 -9.35 -14.06
N ALA A 184 -29.23 -8.37 -13.17
CA ALA A 184 -30.56 -7.99 -12.67
C ALA A 184 -31.35 -7.15 -13.68
N SER A 185 -32.62 -6.86 -13.37
CA SER A 185 -33.47 -6.01 -14.22
C SER A 185 -32.87 -4.61 -14.46
N ALA A 186 -33.15 -4.03 -15.63
CA ALA A 186 -32.61 -2.74 -16.04
C ALA A 186 -32.93 -1.60 -15.03
N GLY A 187 -34.11 -1.65 -14.40
CA GLY A 187 -34.50 -0.67 -13.37
C GLY A 187 -33.63 -0.74 -12.12
N LEU A 188 -33.34 -1.95 -11.63
CA LEU A 188 -32.46 -2.13 -10.47
C LEU A 188 -31.03 -1.68 -10.81
N LEU A 189 -30.51 -2.08 -11.97
CA LEU A 189 -29.18 -1.68 -12.43
C LEU A 189 -29.04 -0.15 -12.52
N ARG A 190 -30.03 0.54 -13.10
CA ARG A 190 -30.03 2.01 -13.22
C ARG A 190 -30.00 2.70 -11.85
N SER A 191 -30.71 2.17 -10.86
CA SER A 191 -30.66 2.69 -9.49
C SER A 191 -29.25 2.53 -8.89
N ARG A 192 -28.64 1.36 -9.07
CA ARG A 192 -27.28 1.08 -8.58
C ARG A 192 -26.21 1.90 -9.27
N LEU A 193 -26.36 2.19 -10.56
CA LEU A 193 -25.45 3.07 -11.30
C LEU A 193 -25.41 4.49 -10.73
N LYS A 194 -26.55 5.04 -10.29
CA LYS A 194 -26.59 6.36 -9.64
C LYS A 194 -25.80 6.36 -8.32
N LEU A 195 -25.95 5.32 -7.50
CA LEU A 195 -25.20 5.18 -6.26
C LEU A 195 -23.70 4.97 -6.52
N ALA A 196 -23.35 4.15 -7.50
CA ALA A 196 -21.97 3.92 -7.92
C ALA A 196 -21.31 5.22 -8.40
N ALA A 197 -22.01 6.00 -9.25
CA ALA A 197 -21.54 7.30 -9.71
C ALA A 197 -21.33 8.28 -8.54
N LEU A 198 -22.22 8.28 -7.55
CA LEU A 198 -22.09 9.11 -6.35
C LEU A 198 -20.86 8.73 -5.53
N LEU A 199 -20.58 7.43 -5.33
CA LEU A 199 -19.39 6.97 -4.60
C LEU A 199 -18.07 7.23 -5.35
N LEU A 200 -18.13 7.41 -6.67
CA LEU A 200 -16.98 7.81 -7.49
C LEU A 200 -16.65 9.30 -7.36
N LEU A 201 -17.61 10.16 -6.99
CA LEU A 201 -17.42 11.62 -7.01
C LEU A 201 -16.20 12.10 -6.20
N PRO A 202 -15.95 11.64 -4.95
CA PRO A 202 -14.79 12.12 -4.20
C PRO A 202 -13.47 11.77 -4.87
N SER A 203 -13.38 10.55 -5.41
CA SER A 203 -12.19 10.10 -6.14
C SER A 203 -12.01 10.87 -7.44
N ALA A 204 -13.08 11.12 -8.19
CA ALA A 204 -13.04 11.92 -9.42
C ALA A 204 -12.61 13.37 -9.14
N ALA A 205 -13.13 13.99 -8.07
CA ALA A 205 -12.75 15.34 -7.67
C ALA A 205 -11.26 15.44 -7.32
N VAL A 206 -10.73 14.50 -6.53
CA VAL A 206 -9.29 14.48 -6.20
C VAL A 206 -8.44 14.18 -7.43
N THR A 207 -8.86 13.26 -8.29
CA THR A 207 -8.18 13.01 -9.58
C THR A 207 -8.12 14.28 -10.42
N LEU A 208 -9.22 15.05 -10.50
CA LEU A 208 -9.22 16.32 -11.22
C LEU A 208 -8.23 17.32 -10.61
N VAL A 209 -8.18 17.44 -9.29
CA VAL A 209 -7.19 18.29 -8.60
C VAL A 209 -5.76 17.83 -8.93
N ILE A 210 -5.49 16.53 -8.92
CA ILE A 210 -4.18 15.98 -9.30
C ILE A 210 -3.85 16.35 -10.76
N LEU A 211 -4.79 16.17 -11.69
CA LEU A 211 -4.54 16.48 -13.10
C LEU A 211 -4.28 17.98 -13.35
N LEU A 212 -5.01 18.85 -12.65
CA LEU A 212 -4.90 20.30 -12.80
C LEU A 212 -3.65 20.89 -12.12
N PHE A 213 -3.24 20.33 -10.98
CA PHE A 213 -2.24 20.97 -10.11
C PHE A 213 -0.99 20.14 -9.81
N ALA A 214 -1.05 18.81 -9.91
CA ALA A 214 0.12 17.98 -9.66
C ALA A 214 1.01 17.92 -10.90
N ARG A 215 2.30 18.20 -10.71
CA ARG A 215 3.31 18.07 -11.77
C ARG A 215 3.75 16.60 -11.83
N GLY A 216 3.62 15.98 -12.99
CA GLY A 216 4.04 14.60 -13.20
C GLY A 216 3.63 14.06 -14.56
N ASN A 217 4.08 12.84 -14.87
CA ASN A 217 3.94 12.25 -16.21
C ASN A 217 2.49 12.00 -16.63
N GLN A 218 1.55 11.99 -15.69
CA GLN A 218 0.12 11.96 -15.97
C GLN A 218 -0.35 13.11 -16.88
N GLN A 219 0.42 14.21 -16.98
CA GLN A 219 0.11 15.35 -17.86
C GLN A 219 0.54 15.12 -19.33
N HIS A 220 1.43 14.15 -19.59
CA HIS A 220 1.96 13.89 -20.94
C HIS A 220 1.95 12.39 -21.29
N PRO A 221 0.77 11.72 -21.29
CA PRO A 221 0.71 10.28 -21.55
C PRO A 221 0.91 9.90 -23.02
N GLY A 222 0.83 10.87 -23.94
CA GLY A 222 0.94 10.63 -25.38
C GLY A 222 2.30 10.03 -25.75
N GLY A 223 2.28 8.98 -26.56
CA GLY A 223 3.50 8.32 -27.06
C GLY A 223 4.08 7.23 -26.14
N HIS A 224 3.56 7.05 -24.93
CA HIS A 224 4.14 6.11 -23.93
C HIS A 224 3.21 5.00 -23.46
N ILE A 225 2.09 4.76 -24.17
CA ILE A 225 1.05 3.81 -23.76
C ILE A 225 1.63 2.39 -23.60
N LEU A 226 2.54 1.99 -24.49
CA LEU A 226 3.15 0.66 -24.44
C LEU A 226 4.05 0.50 -23.20
N GLU A 227 4.84 1.52 -22.86
CA GLU A 227 5.71 1.53 -21.70
C GLU A 227 4.89 1.53 -20.39
N MET A 228 3.80 2.30 -20.35
CA MET A 228 2.84 2.28 -19.24
C MET A 228 2.22 0.90 -19.07
N ALA A 229 1.76 0.29 -20.17
CA ALA A 229 1.18 -1.05 -20.14
C ALA A 229 2.19 -2.12 -19.71
N ARG A 230 3.44 -2.02 -20.20
CA ARG A 230 4.54 -2.93 -19.82
C ARG A 230 4.85 -2.80 -18.33
N TYR A 231 4.92 -1.58 -17.81
CA TYR A 231 5.16 -1.32 -16.40
C TYR A 231 4.02 -1.85 -15.52
N ALA A 232 2.76 -1.57 -15.91
CA ALA A 232 1.58 -2.06 -15.22
C ALA A 232 1.54 -3.60 -15.21
N ALA A 233 1.82 -4.23 -16.35
CA ALA A 233 1.88 -5.69 -16.47
C ALA A 233 3.01 -6.28 -15.62
N GLY A 234 4.21 -5.70 -15.66
CA GLY A 234 5.34 -6.11 -14.81
C GLY A 234 5.00 -6.02 -13.33
N TYR A 235 4.46 -4.89 -12.89
CA TYR A 235 3.99 -4.72 -11.52
C TYR A 235 2.96 -5.79 -11.14
N PHE A 236 1.89 -5.92 -11.93
CA PHE A 236 0.78 -6.81 -11.61
C PHE A 236 1.19 -8.27 -11.64
N LEU A 237 2.00 -8.71 -12.59
CA LEU A 237 2.30 -10.13 -12.77
C LEU A 237 3.43 -10.61 -11.84
N LEU A 238 4.39 -9.75 -11.52
CA LEU A 238 5.58 -10.14 -10.75
C LEU A 238 5.43 -9.89 -9.25
N ASN A 239 4.64 -8.89 -8.83
CA ASN A 239 4.38 -8.68 -7.40
C ASN A 239 3.19 -9.52 -6.93
N PRO A 240 3.18 -9.96 -5.67
CA PRO A 240 4.28 -9.85 -4.70
C PRO A 240 5.30 -11.00 -4.81
N GLY A 241 5.10 -11.91 -5.76
CA GLY A 241 5.80 -13.19 -5.81
C GLY A 241 7.32 -13.07 -5.98
N TYR A 242 7.81 -12.07 -6.69
CA TYR A 242 9.24 -11.93 -6.97
C TYR A 242 10.05 -11.78 -5.67
N LEU A 243 9.67 -10.83 -4.81
CA LEU A 243 10.35 -10.65 -3.52
C LEU A 243 9.98 -11.73 -2.51
N LEU A 244 8.71 -12.18 -2.47
CA LEU A 244 8.30 -13.21 -1.53
C LEU A 244 9.02 -14.56 -1.74
N LEU A 245 9.35 -14.89 -2.99
CA LEU A 245 10.07 -16.11 -3.32
C LEU A 245 11.59 -15.91 -3.37
N GLY A 246 12.09 -14.72 -3.05
CA GLY A 246 13.52 -14.41 -3.04
C GLY A 246 14.20 -14.52 -4.41
N LEU A 247 13.47 -14.25 -5.50
CA LEU A 247 14.07 -14.23 -6.83
C LEU A 247 15.05 -13.05 -6.94
N THR A 248 16.21 -13.29 -7.55
CA THR A 248 17.24 -12.28 -7.80
C THR A 248 17.64 -12.17 -9.27
N THR A 249 17.01 -12.97 -10.12
CA THR A 249 17.31 -13.06 -11.56
C THR A 249 16.33 -12.24 -12.39
N TRP A 250 16.81 -11.79 -13.56
CA TRP A 250 16.04 -11.10 -14.60
C TRP A 250 15.82 -11.97 -15.83
N GLU A 251 16.13 -13.26 -15.74
CA GLU A 251 15.91 -14.20 -16.83
C GLU A 251 14.42 -14.30 -17.18
N PRO A 252 14.04 -14.31 -18.48
CA PRO A 252 12.64 -14.35 -18.88
C PRO A 252 11.87 -15.56 -18.36
N ALA A 253 12.50 -16.75 -18.33
CA ALA A 253 11.84 -17.98 -17.93
C ALA A 253 11.25 -17.94 -16.50
N PRO A 254 12.02 -17.64 -15.44
CA PRO A 254 11.47 -17.56 -14.08
C PRO A 254 10.42 -16.45 -13.93
N LEU A 255 10.57 -15.32 -14.64
CA LEU A 255 9.58 -14.24 -14.64
C LEU A 255 8.25 -14.69 -15.28
N LEU A 256 8.30 -15.41 -16.40
CA LEU A 256 7.12 -15.95 -17.06
C LEU A 256 6.43 -17.03 -16.23
N VAL A 257 7.21 -17.90 -15.58
CA VAL A 257 6.67 -18.91 -14.64
C VAL A 257 5.94 -18.22 -13.50
N LEU A 258 6.52 -17.17 -12.92
CA LEU A 258 5.90 -16.41 -11.84
C LEU A 258 4.60 -15.74 -12.28
N ALA A 259 4.61 -15.08 -13.44
CA ALA A 259 3.42 -14.47 -14.03
C ALA A 259 2.31 -15.49 -14.27
N ALA A 260 2.65 -16.63 -14.88
CA ALA A 260 1.72 -17.72 -15.13
C ALA A 260 1.17 -18.30 -13.82
N ALA A 261 2.01 -18.46 -12.80
CA ALA A 261 1.60 -18.93 -11.48
C ALA A 261 0.61 -17.97 -10.81
N LYS A 262 0.86 -16.65 -10.85
CA LYS A 262 -0.07 -15.65 -10.29
C LYS A 262 -1.42 -15.68 -11.02
N LEU A 263 -1.42 -15.74 -12.35
CA LEU A 263 -2.66 -15.82 -13.13
C LEU A 263 -3.43 -17.12 -12.87
N ALA A 264 -2.73 -18.26 -12.82
CA ALA A 264 -3.33 -19.55 -12.49
C ALA A 264 -3.94 -19.53 -11.09
N LEU A 265 -3.26 -18.93 -10.11
CA LEU A 265 -3.74 -18.78 -8.75
C LEU A 265 -5.00 -17.90 -8.66
N ILE A 266 -5.02 -16.77 -9.35
CA ILE A 266 -6.19 -15.88 -9.42
C ILE A 266 -7.37 -16.62 -10.05
N TYR A 267 -7.17 -17.24 -11.23
CA TYR A 267 -8.20 -18.00 -11.92
C TYR A 267 -8.76 -19.12 -11.04
N TRP A 268 -7.87 -19.91 -10.45
CA TRP A 268 -8.23 -21.00 -9.56
C TRP A 268 -9.03 -20.49 -8.35
N GLY A 269 -8.58 -19.42 -7.70
CA GLY A 269 -9.24 -18.87 -6.53
C GLY A 269 -10.62 -18.30 -6.83
N LEU A 270 -10.80 -17.60 -7.95
CA LEU A 270 -12.12 -17.12 -8.37
C LEU A 270 -13.10 -18.27 -8.66
N ARG A 271 -12.60 -19.36 -9.24
CA ARG A 271 -13.40 -20.55 -9.55
C ARG A 271 -13.88 -21.27 -8.27
N HIS A 272 -13.04 -21.35 -7.25
CA HIS A 272 -13.33 -22.09 -6.01
C HIS A 272 -13.91 -21.25 -4.88
N ALA A 273 -13.81 -19.92 -4.96
CA ALA A 273 -14.42 -19.03 -3.99
C ALA A 273 -15.95 -19.07 -4.07
N THR A 274 -16.60 -19.08 -2.91
CA THR A 274 -18.06 -19.02 -2.75
C THR A 274 -18.56 -17.58 -2.87
N GLY A 275 -19.88 -17.37 -3.02
CA GLY A 275 -20.49 -16.06 -3.36
C GLY A 275 -19.82 -14.82 -2.75
N ARG A 276 -19.82 -14.68 -1.42
CA ARG A 276 -19.22 -13.52 -0.73
C ARG A 276 -17.70 -13.48 -0.82
N GLN A 277 -17.03 -14.63 -0.70
CA GLN A 277 -15.58 -14.73 -0.87
C GLN A 277 -15.17 -14.24 -2.27
N ARG A 278 -15.88 -14.67 -3.31
CA ARG A 278 -15.62 -14.30 -4.70
C ARG A 278 -15.77 -12.79 -4.91
N VAL A 279 -16.83 -12.17 -4.37
CA VAL A 279 -16.98 -10.71 -4.42
C VAL A 279 -15.79 -10.03 -3.74
N GLY A 280 -15.44 -10.44 -2.52
CA GLY A 280 -14.27 -9.90 -1.81
C GLY A 280 -12.97 -10.01 -2.63
N LEU A 281 -12.70 -11.18 -3.21
CA LEU A 281 -11.54 -11.40 -4.08
C LEU A 281 -11.55 -10.53 -5.34
N LEU A 282 -12.70 -10.37 -5.98
CA LEU A 282 -12.84 -9.50 -7.17
C LEU A 282 -12.57 -8.03 -6.84
N LEU A 283 -13.02 -7.56 -5.68
CA LEU A 283 -12.77 -6.17 -5.25
C LEU A 283 -11.30 -5.93 -4.93
N LEU A 284 -10.64 -6.88 -4.27
CA LEU A 284 -9.19 -6.82 -4.02
C LEU A 284 -8.38 -6.91 -5.31
N LEU A 285 -8.79 -7.76 -6.25
CA LEU A 285 -8.18 -7.87 -7.57
C LEU A 285 -8.36 -6.57 -8.38
N ALA A 286 -9.56 -5.97 -8.36
CA ALA A 286 -9.81 -4.69 -9.01
C ALA A 286 -8.94 -3.58 -8.41
N TYR A 287 -8.71 -3.60 -7.09
CA TYR A 287 -7.77 -2.70 -6.43
C TYR A 287 -6.33 -2.92 -6.91
N ASP A 288 -5.84 -4.16 -7.03
CA ASP A 288 -4.48 -4.46 -7.53
C ASP A 288 -4.29 -4.03 -8.99
N LEU A 289 -5.24 -4.37 -9.86
CA LEU A 289 -5.24 -3.97 -11.27
C LEU A 289 -5.29 -2.44 -11.42
N GLY A 290 -6.09 -1.77 -10.61
CA GLY A 290 -6.12 -0.31 -10.57
C GLY A 290 -4.78 0.28 -10.12
N ASN A 291 -4.15 -0.29 -9.09
CA ASN A 291 -2.83 0.14 -8.63
C ASN A 291 -1.78 -0.06 -9.72
N ALA A 292 -1.82 -1.18 -10.43
CA ALA A 292 -0.96 -1.49 -11.56
C ALA A 292 -1.09 -0.45 -12.68
N ALA A 293 -2.34 -0.11 -13.06
CA ALA A 293 -2.60 0.89 -14.09
C ALA A 293 -2.10 2.29 -13.70
N LEU A 294 -2.38 2.73 -12.46
CA LEU A 294 -1.92 4.03 -11.97
C LEU A 294 -0.40 4.08 -11.81
N LEU A 295 0.23 2.97 -11.44
CA LEU A 295 1.69 2.85 -11.44
C LEU A 295 2.28 2.91 -12.83
N GLY A 296 1.67 2.22 -13.80
CA GLY A 296 2.06 2.31 -15.20
C GLY A 296 2.05 3.76 -15.68
N LEU A 297 0.97 4.49 -15.39
CA LEU A 297 0.84 5.91 -15.72
C LEU A 297 1.89 6.80 -15.05
N GLY A 298 2.15 6.60 -13.76
CA GLY A 298 3.07 7.45 -12.99
C GLY A 298 4.54 7.12 -13.20
N ARG A 299 4.89 5.85 -13.42
CA ARG A 299 6.26 5.33 -13.20
C ARG A 299 6.91 4.63 -14.39
N TYR A 300 6.27 4.59 -15.56
CA TYR A 300 6.86 3.97 -16.77
C TYR A 300 8.29 4.42 -17.09
N HIS A 301 8.63 5.69 -16.80
CA HIS A 301 9.94 6.30 -17.04
C HIS A 301 11.06 5.82 -16.10
N THR A 302 10.72 5.14 -15.00
CA THR A 302 11.70 4.77 -13.94
C THR A 302 12.46 3.47 -14.23
N GLY A 303 12.22 2.82 -15.36
CA GLY A 303 12.79 1.52 -15.70
C GLY A 303 11.92 0.36 -15.24
N PHE A 304 11.95 -0.75 -15.98
CA PHE A 304 11.11 -1.92 -15.74
C PHE A 304 11.46 -2.60 -14.41
N GLU A 305 12.73 -2.51 -14.01
CA GLU A 305 13.28 -3.17 -12.84
C GLU A 305 12.67 -2.63 -11.54
N THR A 306 12.19 -1.39 -11.57
CA THR A 306 11.56 -0.78 -10.40
C THR A 306 10.18 -1.35 -10.08
N THR A 307 9.54 -2.05 -11.03
CA THR A 307 8.19 -2.61 -10.87
C THR A 307 8.07 -3.54 -9.67
N ILE A 308 9.16 -4.20 -9.28
CA ILE A 308 9.24 -5.20 -8.20
C ILE A 308 9.91 -4.68 -6.92
N THR A 309 10.16 -3.37 -6.82
CA THR A 309 10.74 -2.76 -5.61
C THR A 309 9.85 -2.98 -4.39
N SER A 310 10.46 -3.11 -3.21
CA SER A 310 9.73 -3.45 -1.99
C SER A 310 8.59 -2.46 -1.66
N ARG A 311 8.75 -1.17 -1.97
CA ARG A 311 7.68 -0.15 -1.85
C ARG A 311 6.38 -0.41 -2.63
N TYR A 312 6.42 -1.29 -3.62
CA TYR A 312 5.30 -1.62 -4.51
C TYR A 312 4.58 -2.92 -4.11
N ASN A 313 5.16 -3.71 -3.21
CA ASN A 313 4.61 -4.99 -2.80
C ASN A 313 3.38 -4.88 -1.92
N TYR A 314 3.23 -3.79 -1.16
CA TYR A 314 2.21 -3.67 -0.11
C TYR A 314 0.77 -3.90 -0.62
N SER A 315 0.33 -3.16 -1.66
CA SER A 315 -1.01 -3.33 -2.24
C SER A 315 -1.18 -4.70 -2.90
N SER A 316 -0.14 -5.20 -3.57
CA SER A 316 -0.21 -6.48 -4.28
C SER A 316 -0.25 -7.68 -3.32
N LEU A 317 0.45 -7.61 -2.18
CA LEU A 317 0.33 -8.57 -1.07
C LEU A 317 -1.10 -8.60 -0.54
N LEU A 318 -1.65 -7.43 -0.21
CA LEU A 318 -3.01 -7.31 0.32
C LEU A 318 -4.04 -7.95 -0.61
N ALA A 319 -3.85 -7.83 -1.92
CA ALA A 319 -4.78 -8.36 -2.91
C ALA A 319 -4.54 -9.83 -3.30
N THR A 320 -3.28 -10.28 -3.36
CA THR A 320 -2.90 -11.60 -3.86
C THR A 320 -2.93 -12.68 -2.78
N LEU A 321 -2.54 -12.34 -1.54
CA LEU A 321 -2.45 -13.32 -0.45
C LEU A 321 -3.78 -14.06 -0.17
N PRO A 322 -4.97 -13.43 -0.23
CA PRO A 322 -6.23 -14.16 -0.06
C PRO A 322 -6.42 -15.30 -1.06
N PHE A 323 -5.95 -15.17 -2.30
CA PHE A 323 -5.99 -16.25 -3.29
C PHE A 323 -5.04 -17.39 -2.91
N ALA A 324 -3.80 -17.05 -2.52
CA ALA A 324 -2.79 -18.02 -2.10
C ALA A 324 -3.25 -18.82 -0.87
N ALA A 325 -3.78 -18.14 0.14
CA ALA A 325 -4.23 -18.76 1.36
C ALA A 325 -5.46 -19.67 1.14
N LEU A 326 -6.40 -19.26 0.28
CA LEU A 326 -7.52 -20.13 -0.14
C LEU A 326 -7.04 -21.40 -0.86
N TRP A 327 -6.01 -21.27 -1.70
CA TRP A 327 -5.39 -22.41 -2.39
C TRP A 327 -4.72 -23.37 -1.41
N LEU A 328 -3.96 -22.85 -0.44
CA LEU A 328 -3.35 -23.65 0.63
C LEU A 328 -4.41 -24.37 1.47
N GLU A 329 -5.49 -23.69 1.85
CA GLU A 329 -6.60 -24.30 2.59
C GLU A 329 -7.24 -25.45 1.82
N HIS A 330 -7.43 -25.30 0.50
CA HIS A 330 -8.00 -26.35 -0.32
C HIS A 330 -7.12 -27.61 -0.33
N TRP A 331 -5.81 -27.48 -0.45
CA TRP A 331 -4.91 -28.62 -0.39
C TRP A 331 -4.87 -29.25 1.01
N LEU A 332 -4.84 -28.43 2.05
CA LEU A 332 -4.88 -28.89 3.44
C LEU A 332 -6.16 -29.70 3.73
N THR A 333 -7.30 -29.26 3.22
CA THR A 333 -8.59 -29.95 3.42
C THR A 333 -8.73 -31.20 2.56
N ARG A 334 -8.17 -31.20 1.34
CA ARG A 334 -8.24 -32.33 0.40
C ARG A 334 -7.28 -33.46 0.75
N LEU A 335 -6.07 -33.15 1.20
CA LEU A 335 -5.02 -34.14 1.46
C LEU A 335 -5.10 -34.74 2.87
N ILE A 336 -5.67 -34.01 3.84
CA ILE A 336 -5.68 -34.42 5.25
C ILE A 336 -7.12 -34.57 5.75
N THR A 337 -7.60 -35.80 5.76
CA THR A 337 -8.97 -36.15 6.15
C THR A 337 -9.22 -36.06 7.67
N PRO A 338 -8.34 -36.59 8.55
CA PRO A 338 -8.58 -36.55 9.98
C PRO A 338 -8.51 -35.10 10.51
N SER A 339 -9.60 -34.64 11.13
CA SER A 339 -9.75 -33.25 11.55
C SER A 339 -8.71 -32.80 12.59
N GLY A 340 -8.30 -33.69 13.50
CA GLY A 340 -7.24 -33.45 14.48
C GLY A 340 -5.86 -33.24 13.83
N VAL A 341 -5.47 -34.15 12.94
CA VAL A 341 -4.21 -34.06 12.19
C VAL A 341 -4.18 -32.81 11.32
N ARG A 342 -5.30 -32.50 10.64
CA ARG A 342 -5.41 -31.29 9.82
C ARG A 342 -5.19 -30.01 10.63
N ARG A 343 -5.74 -29.92 11.85
CA ARG A 343 -5.51 -28.77 12.74
C ARG A 343 -4.05 -28.68 13.16
N ALA A 344 -3.41 -29.80 13.50
CA ALA A 344 -1.99 -29.82 13.86
C ALA A 344 -1.10 -29.33 12.69
N VAL A 345 -1.36 -29.82 11.48
CA VAL A 345 -0.63 -29.36 10.27
C VAL A 345 -0.92 -27.89 9.96
N ALA A 346 -2.16 -27.42 10.13
CA ALA A 346 -2.49 -26.01 9.98
C ALA A 346 -1.68 -25.12 10.94
N VAL A 347 -1.62 -25.51 12.22
CA VAL A 347 -0.86 -24.78 13.25
C VAL A 347 0.64 -24.81 12.94
N ALA A 348 1.18 -25.97 12.55
CA ALA A 348 2.58 -26.10 12.15
C ALA A 348 2.91 -25.23 10.94
N ALA A 349 2.03 -25.19 9.93
CA ALA A 349 2.20 -24.33 8.76
C ALA A 349 2.19 -22.85 9.13
N LEU A 350 1.28 -22.41 10.02
CA LEU A 350 1.26 -21.03 10.52
C LEU A 350 2.51 -20.69 11.33
N ALA A 351 2.99 -21.59 12.19
CA ALA A 351 4.25 -21.42 12.90
C ALA A 351 5.43 -21.29 11.94
N GLY A 352 5.45 -22.11 10.88
CA GLY A 352 6.41 -21.99 9.78
C GLY A 352 6.33 -20.63 9.09
N MET A 353 5.14 -20.12 8.78
CA MET A 353 4.96 -18.79 8.19
C MET A 353 5.48 -17.67 9.10
N VAL A 354 5.33 -17.78 10.43
CA VAL A 354 5.94 -16.84 11.39
C VAL A 354 7.46 -16.89 11.28
N TRP A 355 8.04 -18.09 11.32
CA TRP A 355 9.48 -18.28 11.22
C TRP A 355 10.04 -17.70 9.90
N PHE A 356 9.49 -18.12 8.76
CA PHE A 356 9.89 -17.63 7.44
C PHE A 356 9.64 -16.12 7.27
N GLY A 357 8.57 -15.57 7.86
CA GLY A 357 8.31 -14.14 7.82
C GLY A 357 9.33 -13.32 8.62
N LEU A 358 9.90 -13.90 9.68
CA LEU A 358 10.82 -13.21 10.59
C LEU A 358 12.31 -13.40 10.21
N GLN A 359 12.69 -14.49 9.56
CA GLN A 359 14.10 -14.84 9.33
C GLN A 359 14.87 -13.85 8.43
N ASP A 360 14.19 -13.19 7.47
CA ASP A 360 14.86 -12.35 6.47
C ASP A 360 15.13 -10.93 6.97
N TRP A 361 14.44 -10.49 8.02
CA TRP A 361 14.55 -9.13 8.54
C TRP A 361 15.97 -8.70 8.91
N PRO A 362 16.81 -9.49 9.61
CA PRO A 362 18.17 -9.07 9.94
C PRO A 362 18.99 -8.73 8.69
N ARG A 363 18.90 -9.54 7.63
CA ARG A 363 19.62 -9.35 6.37
C ARG A 363 19.14 -8.10 5.64
N GLU A 364 17.82 -7.95 5.51
CA GLU A 364 17.21 -6.82 4.79
C GLU A 364 17.40 -5.49 5.55
N LEU A 365 17.27 -5.50 6.89
CA LEU A 365 17.47 -4.30 7.71
C LEU A 365 18.90 -3.82 7.75
N ALA A 366 19.89 -4.72 7.82
CA ALA A 366 21.30 -4.35 7.85
C ALA A 366 21.70 -3.51 6.63
N SER A 367 21.26 -3.94 5.44
CA SER A 367 21.46 -3.19 4.20
C SER A 367 20.68 -1.87 4.22
N PHE A 368 19.39 -1.92 4.55
CA PHE A 368 18.49 -0.77 4.43
C PHE A 368 18.79 0.37 5.41
N THR A 369 19.12 0.05 6.66
CA THR A 369 19.38 1.04 7.73
C THR A 369 20.78 1.65 7.68
N GLY A 370 21.72 0.99 6.99
CA GLY A 370 23.04 1.54 6.70
C GLY A 370 22.91 2.83 5.90
N TRP A 371 22.46 2.71 4.65
CA TRP A 371 22.43 3.86 3.73
C TRP A 371 21.32 4.89 4.04
N ARG A 372 20.12 4.47 4.51
CA ARG A 372 19.02 5.40 4.85
C ARG A 372 19.12 6.04 6.24
N GLY A 373 19.98 5.52 7.09
CA GLY A 373 20.06 5.94 8.49
C GLY A 373 21.47 6.36 8.85
N THR A 374 22.32 5.36 9.05
CA THR A 374 23.65 5.54 9.65
C THR A 374 24.57 6.38 8.77
N ASP A 375 24.66 6.08 7.48
CA ASP A 375 25.57 6.77 6.56
C ASP A 375 25.11 8.21 6.30
N LEU A 376 23.79 8.42 6.18
CA LEU A 376 23.21 9.75 6.02
C LEU A 376 23.42 10.60 7.29
N ARG A 377 23.20 10.06 8.48
CA ARG A 377 23.47 10.75 9.76
C ARG A 377 24.95 11.15 9.86
N ARG A 378 25.88 10.24 9.51
CA ARG A 378 27.32 10.52 9.49
C ARG A 378 27.67 11.63 8.50
N LEU A 379 27.12 11.56 7.28
CA LEU A 379 27.33 12.59 6.26
C LEU A 379 26.89 13.98 6.76
N MET A 380 25.75 14.05 7.46
CA MET A 380 25.23 15.30 8.04
C MET A 380 26.07 15.78 9.25
N ALA A 381 26.62 14.86 10.05
CA ALA A 381 27.40 15.19 11.24
C ALA A 381 28.87 15.59 10.93
N ASP A 382 29.56 14.83 10.06
CA ASP A 382 31.03 14.73 10.12
C ASP A 382 31.82 15.57 9.11
N GLN A 383 31.20 16.21 8.11
CA GLN A 383 31.98 16.91 7.06
C GLN A 383 31.70 18.42 6.93
N PRO A 384 32.41 19.29 7.69
CA PRO A 384 32.46 20.75 7.50
C PRO A 384 32.98 21.23 6.14
N ALA A 385 33.97 20.55 5.57
CA ALA A 385 34.65 20.98 4.36
C ALA A 385 33.90 20.61 3.06
N ALA A 386 33.03 19.59 3.09
CA ALA A 386 32.17 19.22 1.96
C ALA A 386 30.89 20.07 1.86
N ARG A 387 30.68 21.05 2.77
CA ARG A 387 29.40 21.78 2.95
C ARG A 387 29.14 22.88 1.92
N ALA A 388 30.17 23.39 1.24
CA ALA A 388 30.01 24.51 0.31
C ALA A 388 29.56 24.03 -1.08
N GLY A 389 28.24 24.07 -1.33
CA GLY A 389 27.67 23.80 -2.66
C GLY A 389 27.38 22.33 -2.98
N ALA A 390 27.67 21.40 -2.07
CA ALA A 390 27.31 19.99 -2.26
C ALA A 390 25.83 19.71 -1.97
N THR A 391 25.22 18.86 -2.78
CA THR A 391 23.87 18.33 -2.59
C THR A 391 23.89 17.14 -1.65
N VAL A 392 22.76 16.90 -0.98
CA VAL A 392 22.58 15.67 -0.21
C VAL A 392 22.61 14.48 -1.19
N PRO A 393 23.38 13.41 -0.93
CA PRO A 393 23.42 12.23 -1.79
C PRO A 393 22.01 11.70 -2.08
N ALA A 394 21.71 11.42 -3.35
CA ALA A 394 20.39 11.03 -3.86
C ALA A 394 19.29 12.12 -3.77
N LEU A 395 19.65 13.37 -3.49
CA LEU A 395 18.78 14.55 -3.46
C LEU A 395 19.45 15.73 -4.19
N ASP A 396 19.51 15.65 -5.52
CA ASP A 396 20.21 16.64 -6.35
C ASP A 396 19.66 18.07 -6.23
N TYR A 397 18.45 18.24 -5.67
CA TYR A 397 17.81 19.53 -5.49
C TYR A 397 18.00 20.14 -4.09
N LEU A 398 18.46 19.37 -3.09
CA LEU A 398 18.60 19.86 -1.72
C LEU A 398 20.08 20.00 -1.36
N ARG A 399 20.48 21.23 -1.06
CA ARG A 399 21.83 21.52 -0.57
C ARG A 399 21.99 21.06 0.88
N THR A 400 23.20 20.61 1.21
CA THR A 400 23.53 20.07 2.54
C THR A 400 23.37 21.11 3.66
N ASP A 401 23.69 22.37 3.39
CA ASP A 401 23.46 23.49 4.31
C ASP A 401 21.99 23.65 4.70
N ARG A 402 21.09 23.59 3.71
CA ARG A 402 19.65 23.67 3.93
C ARG A 402 19.12 22.46 4.70
N ALA A 403 19.60 21.26 4.41
CA ALA A 403 19.20 20.07 5.16
C ALA A 403 19.56 20.19 6.66
N MET A 404 20.75 20.72 6.97
CA MET A 404 21.17 20.97 8.37
C MET A 404 20.33 22.02 9.06
N GLU A 405 19.97 23.10 8.36
CA GLU A 405 19.06 24.10 8.89
C GLU A 405 17.71 23.47 9.29
N LEU A 406 17.15 22.62 8.43
CA LEU A 406 15.92 21.89 8.74
C LEU A 406 16.10 20.94 9.93
N ILE A 407 17.23 20.23 10.01
CA ILE A 407 17.56 19.35 11.15
C ILE A 407 17.51 20.13 12.46
N HIS A 408 18.16 21.28 12.53
CA HIS A 408 18.17 22.10 13.73
C HIS A 408 16.81 22.72 14.04
N ARG A 409 16.14 23.28 13.02
CA ARG A 409 14.87 23.98 13.18
C ARG A 409 13.75 23.06 13.66
N TYR A 410 13.70 21.84 13.16
CA TYR A 410 12.67 20.86 13.49
C TYR A 410 13.12 19.81 14.52
N ASN A 411 14.34 19.95 15.07
CA ASN A 411 14.93 19.02 16.03
C ASN A 411 14.91 17.55 15.54
N LEU A 412 15.31 17.35 14.29
CA LEU A 412 15.21 16.05 13.61
C LEU A 412 16.21 15.04 14.19
N HIS A 413 15.73 13.89 14.69
CA HIS A 413 16.55 12.85 15.34
C HIS A 413 16.10 11.42 15.07
#